data_AF-A0A1A9AR77-F1
#
_entry.id   AF-A0A1A9AR77-F1
#
_cell.length_a   1.000
_cell.length_b   1.000
_cell.length_c   1.000
_cell.angle_alpha   90.00
_cell.angle_beta   90.00
_cell.angle_gamma   90.00
#
_symmetry.space_group_name_H-M   'P 1'
#
loop_
_entity.id
_entity.type
_entity.pdbx_description
1 polymer ?
#
loop_
_entity_poly.entity_id
_entity_poly.type
_entity_poly.pdbx_seq_one_letter_code
_entity_poly.pdbx_strand_id
1 'polypeptide(L)'
;MSLEIKTFYNIANSYTKYKEQLDTFKRDGKPIYMGECDSFVNEHITNAEQDASMICKTVMKFLNLLKEESESYKIEGSKYLFYWLHNDVLNGKLAIGNTLILYKELYRRYNDEDKLNILNIYINQMNDNTSDKLVKLIGIYDILKNFDNSYKETLKKKECTCYSIDSFSRYVDECRKVYDNDFCDELKNFRNQYNFFIQNIIQCRGDQYLLPPVDNFDIVSTILVSLFLILSTSLILPLLYKFTPFGPWISQKIRKKKNIWDNINQENNILSNSYEMKTYNSNKKNYSIAYHSS
;
A
#
# COMPACT_ATOMS: atom_id res chain seq x y z
N MET A 1 -7.47 -9.70 -6.78
CA MET A 1 -6.15 -9.04 -6.84
C MET A 1 -6.42 -7.54 -6.78
N SER A 2 -5.93 -6.81 -5.78
CA SER A 2 -6.11 -5.35 -5.75
C SER A 2 -5.36 -4.72 -6.91
N LEU A 3 -5.77 -3.52 -7.32
CA LEU A 3 -4.99 -2.70 -8.25
C LEU A 3 -3.62 -2.40 -7.61
N GLU A 4 -2.56 -2.60 -8.38
CA GLU A 4 -1.18 -2.25 -8.00
C GLU A 4 -1.03 -0.73 -8.04
N ILE A 5 -0.51 -0.15 -6.96
CA ILE A 5 -0.27 1.29 -6.86
C ILE A 5 1.03 1.59 -7.62
N LYS A 6 1.02 2.54 -8.55
CA LYS A 6 2.26 2.94 -9.23
C LYS A 6 3.10 3.79 -8.29
N THR A 7 4.37 3.42 -8.12
CA THR A 7 5.33 4.10 -7.26
C THR A 7 6.63 4.42 -8.01
N PHE A 8 7.50 5.24 -7.40
CA PHE A 8 8.89 5.38 -7.85
C PHE A 8 9.65 4.03 -7.86
N TYR A 9 9.20 3.03 -7.10
CA TYR A 9 9.91 1.77 -6.88
C TYR A 9 9.29 0.57 -7.62
N ASN A 10 8.49 0.78 -8.67
CA ASN A 10 7.87 -0.29 -9.48
C ASN A 10 8.88 -1.35 -9.96
N ILE A 11 10.16 -0.98 -10.17
CA ILE A 11 11.25 -1.90 -10.48
C ILE A 11 11.35 -3.04 -9.47
N ALA A 12 11.03 -2.81 -8.19
CA ALA A 12 11.17 -3.81 -7.14
C ALA A 12 10.38 -5.10 -7.44
N ASN A 13 9.18 -4.97 -7.99
CA ASN A 13 8.36 -6.11 -8.41
C ASN A 13 8.81 -6.72 -9.75
N SER A 14 9.36 -5.90 -10.66
CA SER A 14 9.70 -6.30 -12.03
C SER A 14 11.19 -6.52 -12.30
N TYR A 15 12.02 -6.56 -11.25
CA TYR A 15 13.48 -6.57 -11.35
C TYR A 15 14.05 -7.76 -12.11
N THR A 16 13.38 -8.92 -12.08
CA THR A 16 13.89 -10.17 -12.65
C THR A 16 14.17 -10.06 -14.15
N LYS A 17 13.38 -9.27 -14.89
CA LYS A 17 13.61 -9.08 -16.34
C LYS A 17 14.94 -8.38 -16.63
N TYR A 18 15.40 -7.50 -15.74
CA TYR A 18 16.71 -6.84 -15.88
C TYR A 18 17.83 -7.72 -15.37
N LYS A 19 17.58 -8.49 -14.29
CA LYS A 19 18.49 -9.52 -13.78
C LYS A 19 18.88 -10.52 -14.85
N GLU A 20 17.89 -11.06 -15.57
CA GLU A 20 18.11 -12.03 -16.65
C GLU A 20 18.99 -11.48 -17.79
N GLN A 21 18.77 -10.23 -18.20
CA GLN A 21 19.59 -9.57 -19.22
C GLN A 21 21.02 -9.37 -18.75
N LEU A 22 21.19 -8.83 -17.53
CA LEU A 22 22.49 -8.58 -16.94
C LEU A 22 23.28 -9.89 -16.74
N ASP A 23 22.64 -10.94 -16.24
CA ASP A 23 23.24 -12.27 -16.08
C ASP A 23 23.63 -12.93 -17.41
N THR A 24 22.95 -12.57 -18.51
CA THR A 24 23.35 -12.99 -19.85
C THR A 24 24.64 -12.29 -20.28
N PHE A 25 24.78 -10.99 -20.02
CA PHE A 25 26.01 -10.25 -20.33
C PHE A 25 27.23 -10.69 -19.53
N LYS A 26 27.05 -11.14 -18.29
CA LYS A 26 28.12 -11.76 -17.49
C LYS A 26 28.70 -13.03 -18.15
N ARG A 27 27.85 -13.78 -18.86
CA ARG A 27 28.21 -15.06 -19.49
C ARG A 27 28.75 -14.89 -20.92
N ASP A 28 28.32 -13.84 -21.61
CA ASP A 28 28.69 -13.63 -23.01
C ASP A 28 30.10 -13.02 -23.11
N GLY A 29 31.08 -13.84 -23.47
CA GLY A 29 32.50 -13.44 -23.64
C GLY A 29 32.78 -12.65 -24.91
N LYS A 30 31.77 -12.28 -25.71
CA LYS A 30 31.98 -11.55 -26.96
C LYS A 30 32.43 -10.10 -26.69
N PRO A 31 33.59 -9.68 -27.26
CA PRO A 31 34.05 -8.31 -27.18
C PRO A 31 33.23 -7.46 -28.16
N ILE A 32 32.22 -6.79 -27.62
CA ILE A 32 31.72 -5.55 -28.22
C ILE A 32 32.74 -4.47 -27.83
N TYR A 33 33.02 -3.51 -28.72
CA TYR A 33 33.85 -2.36 -28.37
C TYR A 33 33.19 -1.66 -27.16
N MET A 34 33.86 -1.70 -26.00
CA MET A 34 33.29 -1.47 -24.66
C MET A 34 34.05 -0.37 -23.90
N GLY A 35 34.52 0.64 -24.62
CA GLY A 35 35.25 1.78 -24.06
C GLY A 35 36.53 1.44 -23.30
N GLU A 36 37.06 2.40 -22.54
CA GLU A 36 38.27 2.26 -21.70
C GLU A 36 38.03 1.46 -20.40
N CYS A 37 37.38 0.29 -20.48
CA CYS A 37 37.19 -0.58 -19.31
C CYS A 37 38.42 -1.41 -18.96
N ASP A 38 39.37 -1.60 -19.89
CA ASP A 38 40.60 -2.37 -19.63
C ASP A 38 41.49 -1.70 -18.58
N SER A 39 41.46 -0.37 -18.47
CA SER A 39 42.19 0.41 -17.47
C SER A 39 41.37 0.71 -16.21
N PHE A 40 40.13 0.21 -16.11
CA PHE A 40 39.26 0.53 -14.99
C PHE A 40 39.65 -0.25 -13.73
N VAL A 41 39.93 0.51 -12.67
CA VAL A 41 40.21 0.01 -11.33
C VAL A 41 39.34 0.77 -10.34
N ASN A 42 38.86 0.11 -9.30
CA ASN A 42 38.10 0.76 -8.23
C ASN A 42 38.39 0.06 -6.91
N GLU A 43 38.74 0.83 -5.88
CA GLU A 43 39.16 0.32 -4.56
C GLU A 43 38.06 -0.41 -3.79
N HIS A 44 36.78 -0.16 -4.13
CA HIS A 44 35.64 -0.78 -3.45
C HIS A 44 35.27 -2.15 -4.05
N ILE A 45 35.69 -2.41 -5.30
CA ILE A 45 35.48 -3.70 -5.95
C ILE A 45 36.55 -4.67 -5.45
N THR A 46 36.19 -5.44 -4.43
CA THR A 46 37.10 -6.38 -3.74
C THR A 46 36.76 -7.85 -4.01
N ASN A 47 35.81 -8.11 -4.91
CA ASN A 47 35.34 -9.46 -5.20
C ASN A 47 36.41 -10.29 -5.96
N ALA A 48 36.72 -11.47 -5.42
CA ALA A 48 37.69 -12.40 -6.00
C ALA A 48 37.22 -13.08 -7.31
N GLU A 49 35.94 -12.97 -7.67
CA GLU A 49 35.34 -13.67 -8.82
C GLU A 49 35.32 -12.86 -10.11
N GLN A 50 35.31 -11.52 -10.05
CA GLN A 50 35.29 -10.62 -11.21
C GLN A 50 36.09 -9.35 -10.92
N ASP A 51 37.15 -9.13 -11.69
CA ASP A 51 37.96 -7.90 -11.60
C ASP A 51 37.16 -6.68 -12.09
N ALA A 52 37.51 -5.49 -11.61
CA ALA A 52 36.83 -4.22 -11.89
C ALA A 52 36.59 -4.00 -13.40
N SER A 53 37.57 -4.35 -14.24
CA SER A 53 37.44 -4.27 -15.70
C SER A 53 36.24 -5.09 -16.26
N MET A 54 36.00 -6.29 -15.73
CA MET A 54 34.89 -7.14 -16.17
C MET A 54 33.54 -6.57 -15.72
N ILE A 55 33.48 -5.98 -14.53
CA ILE A 55 32.31 -5.24 -14.05
C ILE A 55 32.01 -4.07 -14.97
N CYS A 56 33.02 -3.26 -15.31
CA CYS A 56 32.88 -2.14 -16.25
C CYS A 56 32.32 -2.60 -17.59
N LYS A 57 32.91 -3.64 -18.21
CA LYS A 57 32.43 -4.23 -19.47
C LYS A 57 30.98 -4.68 -19.38
N THR A 58 30.60 -5.35 -18.30
CA THR A 58 29.22 -5.79 -18.04
C THR A 58 28.27 -4.60 -17.98
N VAL A 59 28.67 -3.53 -17.27
CA VAL A 59 27.89 -2.30 -17.19
C VAL A 59 27.74 -1.65 -18.56
N MET A 60 28.81 -1.54 -19.36
CA MET A 60 28.73 -0.94 -20.71
C MET A 60 27.77 -1.70 -21.61
N LYS A 61 27.78 -3.04 -21.60
CA LYS A 61 26.79 -3.85 -22.33
C LYS A 61 25.36 -3.56 -21.90
N PHE A 62 25.15 -3.50 -20.58
CA PHE A 62 23.82 -3.23 -20.03
C PHE A 62 23.35 -1.81 -20.37
N LEU A 63 24.21 -0.80 -20.28
CA LEU A 63 23.88 0.58 -20.67
C LEU A 63 23.59 0.72 -22.17
N ASN A 64 24.31 0.00 -23.03
CA ASN A 64 24.01 -0.08 -24.46
C ASN A 64 22.63 -0.68 -24.71
N LEU A 65 22.25 -1.76 -23.99
CA LEU A 65 20.88 -2.29 -24.05
C LEU A 65 19.86 -1.22 -23.63
N LEU A 66 20.09 -0.53 -22.52
CA LEU A 66 19.18 0.51 -22.06
C LEU A 66 19.04 1.62 -23.11
N LYS A 67 20.10 2.03 -23.79
CA LYS A 67 20.09 3.12 -24.79
C LYS A 67 19.05 2.91 -25.90
N GLU A 68 18.89 1.68 -26.37
CA GLU A 68 18.00 1.32 -27.49
C GLU A 68 16.53 1.14 -27.05
N GLU A 69 16.26 1.12 -25.75
CA GLU A 69 14.95 0.80 -25.20
C GLU A 69 14.08 2.03 -24.88
N SER A 70 12.83 1.77 -24.50
CA SER A 70 11.89 2.82 -24.08
C SER A 70 12.37 3.60 -22.85
N GLU A 71 11.91 4.84 -22.70
CA GLU A 71 12.20 5.73 -21.56
C GLU A 71 11.93 5.06 -20.20
N SER A 72 10.77 4.40 -20.07
CA SER A 72 10.41 3.67 -18.85
C SER A 72 11.38 2.51 -18.59
N TYR A 73 11.77 1.77 -19.63
CA TYR A 73 12.71 0.67 -19.49
C TYR A 73 14.11 1.17 -19.05
N LYS A 74 14.56 2.31 -19.58
CA LYS A 74 15.82 2.99 -19.19
C LYS A 74 15.83 3.37 -17.72
N ILE A 75 14.74 4.00 -17.24
CA ILE A 75 14.61 4.44 -15.84
C ILE A 75 14.71 3.24 -14.90
N GLU A 76 13.86 2.24 -15.12
CA GLU A 76 13.76 1.09 -14.23
C GLU A 76 15.03 0.20 -14.34
N GLY A 77 15.62 0.08 -15.53
CA GLY A 77 16.89 -0.62 -15.73
C GLY A 77 18.06 0.07 -15.03
N SER A 78 18.11 1.40 -15.04
CA SER A 78 19.14 2.18 -14.33
C SER A 78 19.05 1.96 -12.81
N LYS A 79 17.82 1.96 -12.26
CA LYS A 79 17.58 1.61 -10.84
C LYS A 79 18.06 0.19 -10.52
N TYR A 80 17.76 -0.77 -11.39
CA TYR A 80 18.22 -2.15 -11.20
C TYR A 80 19.75 -2.28 -11.25
N LEU A 81 20.41 -1.56 -12.17
CA LEU A 81 21.86 -1.56 -12.27
C LEU A 81 22.51 -1.08 -10.96
N PHE A 82 21.95 -0.04 -10.34
CA PHE A 82 22.40 0.40 -9.02
C PHE A 82 22.27 -0.70 -7.96
N TYR A 83 21.09 -1.35 -7.89
CA TYR A 83 20.88 -2.47 -6.97
C TYR A 83 21.88 -3.60 -7.20
N TRP A 84 22.12 -3.98 -8.44
CA TRP A 84 23.07 -5.02 -8.81
C TRP A 84 24.50 -4.68 -8.35
N LEU A 85 24.96 -3.46 -8.58
CA LEU A 85 26.26 -3.01 -8.07
C LEU A 85 26.32 -3.09 -6.54
N HIS A 86 25.27 -2.64 -5.85
CA HIS A 86 25.24 -2.67 -4.38
C HIS A 86 25.28 -4.10 -3.83
N ASN A 87 24.33 -4.93 -4.25
CA ASN A 87 24.08 -6.24 -3.66
C ASN A 87 25.06 -7.30 -4.16
N ASP A 88 25.29 -7.37 -5.47
CA ASP A 88 26.04 -8.48 -6.07
C ASP A 88 27.53 -8.16 -6.24
N VAL A 89 27.86 -6.92 -6.61
CA VAL A 89 29.27 -6.52 -6.83
C VAL A 89 29.96 -6.08 -5.54
N LEU A 90 29.24 -5.39 -4.65
CA LEU A 90 29.77 -4.85 -3.40
C LEU A 90 29.31 -5.64 -2.16
N ASN A 91 28.64 -6.78 -2.36
CA ASN A 91 28.12 -7.69 -1.33
C ASN A 91 27.19 -7.03 -0.29
N GLY A 92 26.60 -5.87 -0.60
CA GLY A 92 25.77 -5.09 0.33
C GLY A 92 26.50 -4.62 1.60
N LYS A 93 27.84 -4.68 1.64
CA LYS A 93 28.65 -4.34 2.82
C LYS A 93 29.05 -2.87 2.87
N LEU A 94 29.14 -2.24 1.70
CA LEU A 94 29.54 -0.85 1.57
C LEU A 94 28.36 0.09 1.81
N ALA A 95 28.66 1.28 2.31
CA ALA A 95 27.64 2.32 2.42
C ALA A 95 27.06 2.66 1.04
N ILE A 96 25.77 2.97 1.00
CA ILE A 96 25.05 3.37 -0.23
C ILE A 96 25.77 4.51 -0.98
N GLY A 97 26.33 5.47 -0.25
CA GLY A 97 27.11 6.57 -0.83
C GLY A 97 28.32 6.10 -1.65
N ASN A 98 29.02 5.05 -1.20
CA ASN A 98 30.15 4.48 -1.95
C ASN A 98 29.68 3.79 -3.23
N THR A 99 28.53 3.10 -3.17
CA THR A 99 27.90 2.55 -4.38
C THR A 99 27.51 3.65 -5.36
N LEU A 100 26.97 4.77 -4.88
CA LEU A 100 26.62 5.91 -5.75
C LEU A 100 27.85 6.53 -6.42
N ILE A 101 28.99 6.59 -5.73
CA ILE A 101 30.26 7.05 -6.32
C ILE A 101 30.67 6.13 -7.47
N LEU A 102 30.72 4.81 -7.24
CA LEU A 102 31.03 3.82 -8.27
C LEU A 102 30.05 3.89 -9.45
N TYR A 103 28.75 3.95 -9.15
CA TYR A 103 27.69 4.04 -10.15
C TYR A 103 27.87 5.27 -11.04
N LYS A 104 28.10 6.45 -10.45
CA LYS A 104 28.36 7.70 -11.18
C LYS A 104 29.64 7.64 -12.01
N GLU A 105 30.70 7.01 -11.50
CA GLU A 105 31.96 6.84 -12.21
C GLU A 105 31.78 6.00 -13.48
N LEU A 106 31.10 4.85 -13.37
CA LEU A 106 30.81 3.95 -14.48
C LEU A 106 29.98 4.65 -15.58
N TYR A 107 28.95 5.40 -15.18
CA TYR A 107 28.14 6.17 -16.12
C TYR A 107 28.89 7.32 -16.78
N ARG A 108 29.76 8.02 -16.04
CA ARG A 108 30.60 9.07 -16.63
C ARG A 108 31.47 8.50 -17.75
N ARG A 109 32.09 7.35 -17.49
CA ARG A 109 32.92 6.65 -18.46
C ARG A 109 32.14 6.24 -19.71
N TYR A 110 30.88 5.83 -19.56
CA TYR A 110 29.98 5.55 -20.68
C TYR A 110 29.61 6.81 -21.49
N ASN A 111 29.32 7.93 -20.80
CA ASN A 111 28.87 9.17 -21.44
C ASN A 111 29.99 10.00 -22.08
N ASP A 112 31.24 9.87 -21.63
CA ASP A 112 32.38 10.52 -22.29
C ASP A 112 32.56 10.02 -23.74
N GLU A 113 31.99 8.85 -24.08
CA GLU A 113 31.99 8.26 -25.42
C GLU A 113 30.74 8.61 -26.26
N ASP A 114 29.62 8.94 -25.62
CA ASP A 114 28.34 9.22 -26.27
C ASP A 114 27.71 10.50 -25.69
N LYS A 115 27.56 11.55 -26.52
CA LYS A 115 26.95 12.86 -26.21
C LYS A 115 25.45 12.82 -25.82
N LEU A 116 24.97 11.80 -25.12
CA LEU A 116 23.56 11.64 -24.74
C LEU A 116 23.35 11.80 -23.24
N ASN A 117 22.93 13.02 -22.89
CA ASN A 117 22.59 13.51 -21.55
C ASN A 117 21.34 12.85 -20.91
N ILE A 118 20.74 11.82 -21.55
CA ILE A 118 19.45 11.24 -21.14
C ILE A 118 19.61 10.38 -19.88
N LEU A 119 20.64 9.52 -19.84
CA LEU A 119 20.89 8.65 -18.68
C LEU A 119 21.28 9.43 -17.41
N ASN A 120 21.85 10.63 -17.60
CA ASN A 120 22.31 11.50 -16.53
C ASN A 120 21.13 12.01 -15.64
N ILE A 121 19.95 12.18 -16.24
CA ILE A 121 18.74 12.60 -15.51
C ILE A 121 18.37 11.54 -14.45
N TYR A 122 18.49 10.26 -14.77
CA TYR A 122 18.09 9.18 -13.84
C TYR A 122 19.09 8.98 -12.72
N ILE A 123 20.39 9.12 -13.00
CA ILE A 123 21.43 9.08 -11.98
C ILE A 123 21.24 10.21 -10.97
N ASN A 124 20.89 11.41 -11.45
CA ASN A 124 20.69 12.58 -10.59
C ASN A 124 19.43 12.47 -9.71
N GLN A 125 18.47 11.59 -10.06
CA GLN A 125 17.31 11.30 -9.21
C GLN A 125 17.67 10.36 -8.03
N MET A 126 18.80 9.66 -8.09
CA MET A 126 19.25 8.78 -7.02
C MET A 126 20.13 9.51 -6.01
N ASN A 127 19.70 9.47 -4.75
CA ASN A 127 20.47 9.91 -3.59
C ASN A 127 20.53 8.76 -2.57
N ASP A 128 21.26 8.96 -1.47
CA ASP A 128 21.45 7.92 -0.44
C ASP A 128 20.12 7.34 0.07
N ASN A 129 19.15 8.20 0.39
CA ASN A 129 17.86 7.78 0.93
C ASN A 129 17.00 7.02 -0.10
N THR A 130 16.89 7.52 -1.32
CA THR A 130 16.13 6.85 -2.38
C THR A 130 16.77 5.50 -2.74
N SER A 131 18.09 5.44 -2.76
CA SER A 131 18.86 4.26 -3.13
C SER A 131 18.80 3.18 -2.06
N ASP A 132 18.86 3.56 -0.79
CA ASP A 132 18.68 2.66 0.36
C ASP A 132 17.29 2.00 0.35
N LYS A 133 16.23 2.79 0.12
CA LYS A 133 14.86 2.28 -0.02
C LYS A 133 14.69 1.33 -1.19
N LEU A 134 15.27 1.68 -2.34
CA LEU A 134 15.28 0.82 -3.52
C LEU A 134 15.91 -0.55 -3.22
N VAL A 135 17.08 -0.56 -2.55
CA VAL A 135 17.77 -1.79 -2.14
C VAL A 135 16.93 -2.63 -1.19
N LYS A 136 16.32 -1.99 -0.18
CA LYS A 136 15.43 -2.66 0.79
C LYS A 136 14.25 -3.34 0.09
N LEU A 137 13.61 -2.65 -0.85
CA LEU A 137 12.44 -3.15 -1.58
C LEU A 137 12.81 -4.31 -2.51
N ILE A 138 13.81 -4.13 -3.39
CA ILE A 138 14.23 -5.23 -4.28
C ILE A 138 14.67 -6.44 -3.44
N GLY A 139 15.34 -6.23 -2.30
CA GLY A 139 15.74 -7.30 -1.40
C GLY A 139 14.57 -8.16 -0.89
N ILE A 140 13.47 -7.55 -0.44
CA ILE A 140 12.30 -8.33 0.03
C ILE A 140 11.53 -9.00 -1.11
N TYR A 141 11.49 -8.38 -2.30
CA TYR A 141 10.94 -9.01 -3.50
C TYR A 141 11.79 -10.20 -3.95
N ASP A 142 13.12 -10.11 -3.87
CA ASP A 142 14.03 -11.22 -4.22
C ASP A 142 13.89 -12.39 -3.24
N ILE A 143 13.73 -12.11 -1.93
CA ILE A 143 13.40 -13.15 -0.93
C ILE A 143 12.10 -13.88 -1.33
N LEU A 144 11.02 -13.15 -1.62
CA LEU A 144 9.75 -13.74 -2.02
C LEU A 144 9.88 -14.56 -3.31
N LYS A 145 10.62 -14.05 -4.29
CA LYS A 145 10.84 -14.73 -5.57
C LYS A 145 11.64 -16.02 -5.41
N ASN A 146 12.71 -15.99 -4.62
CA ASN A 146 13.54 -17.17 -4.33
C ASN A 146 12.73 -18.23 -3.57
N PHE A 147 11.87 -17.81 -2.65
CA PHE A 147 10.97 -18.71 -1.96
C PHE A 147 9.94 -19.34 -2.91
N ASP A 148 9.30 -18.56 -3.79
CA ASP A 148 8.38 -19.07 -4.82
C ASP A 148 9.06 -20.09 -5.75
N ASN A 149 10.28 -19.80 -6.20
CA ASN A 149 11.07 -20.73 -7.01
C ASN A 149 11.39 -22.03 -6.26
N SER A 150 11.88 -21.92 -5.02
CA SER A 150 12.19 -23.07 -4.16
C SER A 150 10.95 -23.93 -3.89
N TYR A 151 9.81 -23.29 -3.64
CA TYR A 151 8.52 -23.95 -3.47
C TYR A 151 8.10 -24.74 -4.72
N LYS A 152 8.24 -24.14 -5.91
CA LYS A 152 7.94 -24.80 -7.19
C LYS A 152 8.84 -26.02 -7.45
N GLU A 153 10.11 -25.97 -7.07
CA GLU A 153 11.03 -27.10 -7.19
C GLU A 153 10.73 -28.23 -6.18
N THR A 154 10.36 -27.84 -4.96
CA THR A 154 10.08 -28.76 -3.83
C THR A 154 8.68 -29.36 -3.83
N LEU A 155 7.83 -29.10 -4.83
CA LEU A 155 6.54 -29.80 -5.06
C LEU A 155 6.65 -31.34 -5.11
N LYS A 156 7.87 -31.91 -5.02
CA LYS A 156 8.17 -33.34 -4.84
C LYS A 156 8.35 -33.81 -3.38
N LYS A 157 8.43 -32.94 -2.37
CA LYS A 157 8.58 -33.32 -0.94
C LYS A 157 7.70 -32.48 -0.02
N LYS A 158 7.02 -33.17 0.88
CA LYS A 158 5.75 -32.80 1.52
C LYS A 158 5.86 -31.90 2.76
N GLU A 159 6.91 -31.11 2.89
CA GLU A 159 7.10 -30.21 4.04
C GLU A 159 7.10 -28.75 3.60
N CYS A 160 5.93 -28.11 3.71
CA CYS A 160 5.81 -26.66 3.52
C CYS A 160 6.23 -25.95 4.81
N THR A 161 7.34 -25.23 4.78
CA THR A 161 7.72 -24.32 5.86
C THR A 161 7.16 -22.93 5.56
N CYS A 162 6.26 -22.43 6.40
CA CYS A 162 5.84 -21.03 6.36
C CYS A 162 7.03 -20.15 6.77
N TYR A 163 7.30 -19.09 6.00
CA TYR A 163 8.37 -18.14 6.30
C TYR A 163 7.78 -16.75 6.61
N SER A 164 8.56 -15.90 7.28
CA SER A 164 8.25 -14.50 7.57
C SER A 164 9.35 -13.59 7.02
N ILE A 165 9.05 -12.31 6.82
CA ILE A 165 10.02 -11.29 6.43
C ILE A 165 10.16 -10.30 7.58
N ASP A 166 11.06 -10.62 8.50
CA ASP A 166 11.22 -9.90 9.76
C ASP A 166 11.61 -8.42 9.57
N SER A 167 12.29 -8.11 8.46
CA SER A 167 12.69 -6.74 8.11
C SER A 167 11.51 -5.84 7.73
N PHE A 168 10.36 -6.40 7.35
CA PHE A 168 9.22 -5.64 6.82
C PHE A 168 8.66 -4.65 7.85
N SER A 169 8.49 -5.05 9.11
CA SER A 169 7.96 -4.17 10.16
C SER A 169 8.84 -2.93 10.36
N ARG A 170 10.17 -3.09 10.31
CA ARG A 170 11.11 -1.97 10.40
C ARG A 170 10.97 -1.02 9.21
N TYR A 171 10.73 -1.54 8.01
CA TYR A 171 10.52 -0.71 6.81
C TYR A 171 9.19 0.05 6.89
N VAL A 172 8.15 -0.55 7.45
CA VAL A 172 6.89 0.14 7.74
C VAL A 172 7.09 1.29 8.72
N ASP A 173 7.82 1.06 9.82
CA ASP A 173 8.12 2.12 10.79
C ASP A 173 8.91 3.27 10.16
N GLU A 174 9.87 2.95 9.30
CA GLU A 174 10.67 3.93 8.57
C GLU A 174 9.82 4.75 7.59
N CYS A 175 8.97 4.09 6.80
CA CYS A 175 8.12 4.77 5.82
C CYS A 175 7.15 5.75 6.52
N ARG A 176 6.63 5.39 7.71
CA ARG A 176 5.72 6.21 8.52
C ARG A 176 6.39 7.43 9.15
N LYS A 177 7.66 7.33 9.57
CA LYS A 177 8.37 8.44 10.25
C LYS A 177 8.54 9.68 9.39
N VAL A 178 8.85 9.48 8.11
CA VAL A 178 9.12 10.57 7.14
C VAL A 178 7.93 10.78 6.18
N TYR A 179 6.91 9.92 6.28
CA TYR A 179 5.76 9.85 5.38
C TYR A 179 6.17 9.84 3.90
N ASP A 180 7.04 8.87 3.56
CA ASP A 180 7.46 8.62 2.19
C ASP A 180 6.38 7.81 1.47
N ASN A 181 5.51 8.51 0.72
CA ASN A 181 4.37 7.90 0.04
C ASN A 181 4.79 6.78 -0.92
N ASP A 182 5.81 7.01 -1.75
CA ASP A 182 6.27 6.02 -2.73
C ASP A 182 6.79 4.76 -2.03
N PHE A 183 7.55 4.93 -0.94
CA PHE A 183 8.06 3.80 -0.18
C PHE A 183 6.95 3.03 0.54
N CYS A 184 6.04 3.75 1.22
CA CYS A 184 4.91 3.12 1.90
C CYS A 184 3.98 2.41 0.91
N ASP A 185 3.68 3.02 -0.23
CA ASP A 185 2.78 2.43 -1.23
C ASP A 185 3.40 1.18 -1.88
N GLU A 186 4.72 1.16 -2.07
CA GLU A 186 5.38 -0.05 -2.57
C GLU A 186 5.39 -1.16 -1.52
N LEU A 187 5.54 -0.83 -0.24
CA LEU A 187 5.36 -1.81 0.85
C LEU A 187 3.93 -2.35 0.90
N LYS A 188 2.90 -1.57 0.54
CA LYS A 188 1.51 -2.06 0.42
C LYS A 188 1.37 -3.03 -0.73
N ASN A 189 1.95 -2.72 -1.89
CA ASN A 189 1.98 -3.62 -3.05
C ASN A 189 2.63 -4.95 -2.66
N PHE A 190 3.83 -4.89 -2.08
CA PHE A 190 4.56 -6.06 -1.62
C PHE A 190 3.75 -6.90 -0.63
N ARG A 191 3.19 -6.25 0.39
CA ARG A 191 2.34 -6.90 1.40
C ARG A 191 1.17 -7.65 0.78
N ASN A 192 0.49 -7.04 -0.19
CA ASN A 192 -0.65 -7.66 -0.84
C ASN A 192 -0.22 -8.92 -1.61
N GLN A 193 0.89 -8.85 -2.34
CA GLN A 193 1.43 -10.00 -3.08
C GLN A 193 1.87 -11.12 -2.13
N TYR A 194 2.66 -10.77 -1.12
CA TYR A 194 3.16 -11.71 -0.13
C TYR A 194 2.01 -12.40 0.62
N ASN A 195 1.04 -11.64 1.16
CA ASN A 195 -0.07 -12.22 1.91
C ASN A 195 -0.94 -13.11 1.02
N PHE A 196 -1.16 -12.71 -0.24
CA PHE A 196 -1.86 -13.55 -1.21
C PHE A 196 -1.11 -14.87 -1.43
N PHE A 197 0.20 -14.82 -1.61
CA PHE A 197 1.05 -16.00 -1.83
C PHE A 197 1.04 -16.94 -0.61
N ILE A 198 1.28 -16.41 0.59
CA ILE A 198 1.30 -17.19 1.83
C ILE A 198 -0.05 -17.86 2.11
N GLN A 199 -1.17 -17.15 1.91
CA GLN A 199 -2.50 -17.69 2.23
C GLN A 199 -3.05 -18.62 1.15
N ASN A 200 -2.88 -18.28 -0.12
CA ASN A 200 -3.60 -18.97 -1.20
C ASN A 200 -2.73 -20.01 -1.92
N ILE A 201 -1.40 -19.81 -1.96
CA ILE A 201 -0.48 -20.72 -2.64
C ILE A 201 0.14 -21.70 -1.65
N ILE A 202 0.69 -21.19 -0.55
CA ILE A 202 1.33 -22.02 0.49
C ILE A 202 0.31 -22.56 1.50
N GLN A 203 -0.82 -21.87 1.68
CA GLN A 203 -1.90 -22.24 2.61
C GLN A 203 -1.48 -22.22 4.08
N CYS A 204 -0.58 -21.31 4.46
CA CYS A 204 -0.23 -21.06 5.85
C CYS A 204 -1.43 -20.53 6.63
N ARG A 205 -1.70 -21.12 7.81
CA ARG A 205 -2.80 -20.72 8.70
C ARG A 205 -2.28 -19.92 9.88
N GLY A 206 -2.95 -18.81 10.18
CA GLY A 206 -2.65 -17.96 11.34
C GLY A 206 -2.06 -16.61 10.95
N ASP A 207 -2.45 -15.58 11.69
CA ASP A 207 -2.11 -14.19 11.38
C ASP A 207 -0.62 -13.88 11.57
N GLN A 208 0.08 -14.71 12.35
CA GLN A 208 1.53 -14.61 12.57
C GLN A 208 2.39 -14.70 11.29
N TYR A 209 1.84 -15.26 10.20
CA TYR A 209 2.54 -15.37 8.92
C TYR A 209 2.23 -14.21 7.98
N LEU A 210 1.26 -13.36 8.32
CA LEU A 210 0.84 -12.23 7.50
C LEU A 210 1.65 -11.01 7.87
N LEU A 211 1.99 -10.21 6.86
CA LEU A 211 2.67 -8.96 7.09
C LEU A 211 1.71 -7.92 7.72
N PRO A 212 2.20 -7.13 8.68
CA PRO A 212 1.40 -6.09 9.33
C PRO A 212 0.92 -5.05 8.31
N PRO A 213 -0.19 -4.34 8.57
CA PRO A 213 -0.65 -3.26 7.70
C PRO A 213 0.39 -2.14 7.63
N VAL A 214 0.54 -1.55 6.45
CA VAL A 214 1.46 -0.41 6.22
C VAL A 214 0.81 0.90 6.60
N ASP A 215 -0.47 1.08 6.27
CA ASP A 215 -1.22 2.26 6.68
C ASP A 215 -1.13 2.42 8.19
N ASN A 216 -0.73 3.61 8.63
CA ASN A 216 -1.14 4.03 9.94
C ASN A 216 -2.66 4.19 9.83
N PHE A 217 -3.41 3.24 10.38
CA PHE A 217 -4.69 3.63 10.96
C PHE A 217 -4.33 4.54 12.12
N ASP A 218 -3.98 5.79 11.80
CA ASP A 218 -3.74 6.81 12.80
C ASP A 218 -5.02 6.81 13.60
N ILE A 219 -4.92 6.45 14.88
CA ILE A 219 -6.02 6.59 15.83
C ILE A 219 -6.64 7.99 15.64
N VAL A 220 -5.80 8.99 15.33
CA VAL A 220 -6.19 10.34 14.92
C VAL A 220 -7.06 10.37 13.66
N SER A 221 -6.70 9.70 12.56
CA SER A 221 -7.52 9.64 11.34
C SER A 221 -8.84 8.90 11.57
N THR A 222 -8.84 7.80 12.33
CA THR A 222 -10.07 7.11 12.72
C THR A 222 -10.96 7.98 13.62
N ILE A 223 -10.35 8.72 14.57
CA ILE A 223 -11.05 9.69 15.41
C ILE A 223 -11.60 10.83 14.57
N LEU A 224 -10.83 11.38 13.61
CA LEU A 224 -11.25 12.47 12.74
C LEU A 224 -12.41 12.05 11.84
N VAL A 225 -12.35 10.87 11.22
CA VAL A 225 -13.45 10.33 10.41
C VAL A 225 -14.68 10.11 11.28
N SER A 226 -14.50 9.53 12.48
CA SER A 226 -15.61 9.33 13.43
C SER A 226 -16.23 10.66 13.87
N LEU A 227 -15.42 11.67 14.19
CA LEU A 227 -15.87 13.02 14.55
C LEU A 227 -16.58 13.70 13.40
N PHE A 228 -16.05 13.62 12.18
CA PHE A 228 -16.69 14.14 10.97
C PHE A 228 -18.05 13.50 10.75
N LEU A 229 -18.16 12.17 10.85
CA LEU A 229 -19.43 11.45 10.70
C LEU A 229 -20.46 11.90 11.76
N ILE A 230 -20.04 12.07 13.02
CA ILE A 230 -20.91 12.56 14.10
C ILE A 230 -21.34 14.02 13.86
N LEU A 231 -20.43 14.90 13.44
CA LEU A 231 -20.75 16.29 13.13
C LEU A 231 -21.71 16.39 11.93
N SER A 232 -21.41 15.66 10.85
CA SER A 232 -22.21 15.64 9.64
C SER A 232 -23.61 15.11 9.93
N THR A 233 -23.75 14.01 10.68
CA THR A 233 -25.07 13.54 11.10
C THR A 233 -25.79 14.56 11.97
N SER A 234 -25.12 15.17 12.95
CA SER A 234 -25.72 16.18 13.83
C SER A 234 -26.19 17.44 13.09
N LEU A 235 -25.54 17.82 12.00
CA LEU A 235 -25.93 18.96 11.14
C LEU A 235 -27.06 18.59 10.17
N ILE A 236 -26.98 17.40 9.56
CA ILE A 236 -27.92 16.97 8.52
C ILE A 236 -29.26 16.52 9.11
N LEU A 237 -29.27 15.83 10.25
CA LEU A 237 -30.50 15.31 10.87
C LEU A 237 -31.55 16.39 11.20
N PRO A 238 -31.21 17.53 11.83
CA PRO A 238 -32.18 18.59 12.11
C PRO A 238 -32.73 19.24 10.83
N LEU A 239 -31.89 19.39 9.81
CA LEU A 239 -32.30 19.94 8.52
C LEU A 239 -33.28 18.98 7.82
N LEU A 240 -32.99 17.68 7.80
CA LEU A 240 -33.91 16.68 7.27
C LEU A 240 -35.21 16.60 8.09
N TYR A 241 -35.13 16.72 9.41
CA TYR A 241 -36.31 16.76 10.27
C TYR A 241 -37.21 17.97 9.98
N LYS A 242 -36.64 19.14 9.68
CA LYS A 242 -37.40 20.37 9.43
C LYS A 242 -37.88 20.52 7.98
N PHE A 243 -37.06 20.13 7.01
CA PHE A 243 -37.28 20.44 5.59
C PHE A 243 -37.69 19.24 4.73
N THR A 244 -37.78 18.04 5.32
CA THR A 244 -38.23 16.82 4.62
C THR A 244 -39.54 16.33 5.27
N PRO A 245 -40.46 15.68 4.53
CA PRO A 245 -41.68 15.08 5.08
C PRO A 245 -41.44 14.01 6.18
N PHE A 246 -40.19 13.65 6.46
CA PHE A 246 -39.77 12.83 7.59
C PHE A 246 -40.16 13.43 8.95
N GLY A 247 -40.08 14.76 9.15
CA GLY A 247 -40.43 15.37 10.44
C GLY A 247 -41.90 15.18 10.85
N PRO A 248 -42.86 15.55 9.97
CA PRO A 248 -44.27 15.25 10.18
C PRO A 248 -44.56 13.75 10.36
N TRP A 249 -43.87 12.88 9.62
CA TRP A 249 -44.05 11.43 9.72
C TRP A 249 -43.57 10.84 11.05
N ILE A 250 -42.39 11.27 11.53
CA ILE A 250 -41.83 10.86 12.83
C ILE A 250 -42.68 11.41 13.99
N SER A 251 -43.05 12.68 13.96
CA SER A 251 -43.87 13.30 15.00
C SER A 251 -45.26 12.63 15.11
N GLN A 252 -45.87 12.24 14.00
CA GLN A 252 -47.11 11.44 14.00
C GLN A 252 -46.93 10.07 14.65
N LYS A 253 -45.83 9.36 14.37
CA LYS A 253 -45.52 8.06 14.98
C LYS A 253 -45.31 8.19 16.50
N ILE A 254 -44.57 9.22 16.94
CA ILE A 254 -44.32 9.50 18.36
C ILE A 254 -45.63 9.86 19.06
N ARG A 255 -46.46 10.74 18.47
CA ARG A 255 -47.76 11.13 19.02
C ARG A 255 -48.71 9.94 19.13
N LYS A 256 -48.74 9.04 18.14
CA LYS A 256 -49.52 7.80 18.22
C LYS A 256 -49.08 6.92 19.38
N LYS A 257 -47.77 6.72 19.59
CA LYS A 257 -47.26 5.95 20.74
C LYS A 257 -47.56 6.63 22.08
N LYS A 258 -47.41 7.95 22.17
CA LYS A 258 -47.74 8.72 23.37
C LYS A 258 -49.23 8.59 23.73
N ASN A 259 -50.12 8.75 22.76
CA ASN A 259 -51.56 8.58 22.98
C ASN A 259 -51.92 7.16 23.44
N ILE A 260 -51.25 6.13 22.91
CA ILE A 260 -51.44 4.75 23.37
C ILE A 260 -51.02 4.60 24.84
N TRP A 261 -49.88 5.16 25.23
CA TRP A 261 -49.39 5.10 26.61
C TRP A 261 -50.25 5.90 27.58
N ASP A 262 -50.66 7.11 27.20
CA ASP A 262 -51.57 7.96 27.98
C ASP A 262 -52.92 7.26 28.18
N ASN A 263 -53.46 6.59 27.14
CA ASN A 263 -54.69 5.80 27.25
C ASN A 263 -54.54 4.60 28.20
N ILE A 264 -53.42 3.85 28.16
CA ILE A 264 -53.16 2.72 29.07
C ILE A 264 -53.04 3.22 30.53
N ASN A 265 -52.35 4.34 30.75
CA ASN A 265 -52.22 4.93 32.08
C ASN A 265 -53.57 5.48 32.59
N GLN A 266 -54.38 6.06 31.71
CA GLN A 266 -55.70 6.57 32.04
C GLN A 266 -56.68 5.42 32.34
N GLU A 267 -56.61 4.31 31.60
CA GLU A 267 -57.38 3.09 31.86
C GLU A 267 -56.98 2.44 33.20
N ASN A 268 -55.69 2.39 33.54
CA ASN A 268 -55.21 1.97 34.86
C ASN A 268 -55.68 2.89 36.00
N ASN A 269 -55.72 4.21 35.78
CA ASN A 269 -56.23 5.18 36.75
C ASN A 269 -57.77 5.10 36.94
N ILE A 270 -58.50 4.69 35.91
CA ILE A 270 -59.96 4.44 35.99
C ILE A 270 -60.23 3.13 36.73
N LEU A 271 -59.46 2.06 36.47
CA LEU A 271 -59.60 0.77 37.17
C LEU A 271 -59.26 0.86 38.67
N SER A 272 -58.38 1.79 39.05
CA SER A 272 -57.97 2.00 40.44
C SER A 272 -58.97 2.85 41.26
N ASN A 273 -59.92 3.52 40.61
CA ASN A 273 -60.98 4.30 41.26
C ASN A 273 -62.32 3.55 41.20
N SER A 274 -62.41 2.40 41.88
CA SER A 274 -63.70 1.81 42.22
C SER A 274 -64.33 2.61 43.39
N TYR A 275 -64.91 3.76 43.08
CA TYR A 275 -65.76 4.49 44.04
C TYR A 275 -67.23 4.37 43.64
N GLU A 276 -68.02 4.06 44.66
CA GLU A 276 -69.45 3.76 44.72
C GLU A 276 -70.35 4.54 43.76
N MET A 277 -71.25 3.78 43.12
CA MET A 277 -72.34 4.28 42.30
C MET A 277 -73.32 5.11 43.14
N LYS A 278 -73.20 6.43 43.11
CA LYS A 278 -74.27 7.34 43.54
C LYS A 278 -75.18 7.66 42.36
N THR A 279 -76.39 7.09 42.37
CA THR A 279 -77.47 7.44 41.45
C THR A 279 -77.92 8.88 41.69
N TYR A 280 -77.61 9.79 40.77
CA TYR A 280 -78.21 11.11 40.68
C TYR A 280 -79.12 11.18 39.45
N ASN A 281 -80.41 11.46 39.69
CA ASN A 281 -81.39 11.75 38.65
C ASN A 281 -80.98 13.03 37.88
N SER A 282 -80.55 12.87 36.62
CA SER A 282 -80.32 14.00 35.73
C SER A 282 -81.62 14.35 34.98
N ASN A 283 -82.23 15.48 35.33
CA ASN A 283 -83.27 16.12 34.51
C ASN A 283 -82.66 16.52 33.16
N LYS A 284 -82.93 15.73 32.14
CA LYS A 284 -82.46 15.91 30.77
C LYS A 284 -83.24 17.06 30.10
N LYS A 285 -82.62 18.24 29.93
CA LYS A 285 -83.12 19.23 28.96
C LYS A 285 -82.71 18.78 27.58
N ASN A 286 -83.69 18.40 26.75
CA ASN A 286 -83.49 18.07 25.35
C ASN A 286 -83.22 19.37 24.57
N TYR A 287 -82.04 19.49 23.97
CA TYR A 287 -81.75 20.53 22.99
C TYR A 287 -82.01 19.95 21.59
N SER A 288 -82.94 20.55 20.84
CA SER A 288 -83.20 20.23 19.44
C SER A 288 -82.17 20.92 18.55
N ILE A 289 -81.33 20.16 17.87
CA ILE A 289 -80.42 20.66 16.84
C ILE A 289 -81.13 20.53 15.50
N ALA A 290 -81.45 21.66 14.86
CA ALA A 290 -81.94 21.69 13.49
C ALA A 290 -80.75 21.69 12.52
N TYR A 291 -80.74 20.73 11.60
CA TYR A 291 -79.80 20.71 10.48
C TYR A 291 -80.38 21.55 9.34
N HIS A 292 -79.65 22.58 8.92
CA HIS A 292 -79.84 23.17 7.60
C HIS A 292 -78.88 22.47 6.64
N SER A 293 -79.43 21.70 5.70
CA SER A 293 -78.73 21.20 4.52
C SER A 293 -78.69 22.30 3.46
N SER A 294 -77.49 22.58 2.95
CA SER A 294 -77.26 23.21 1.65
C SER A 294 -76.49 22.23 0.78
#